data_AF-A0A011VJZ0-F1
#
_entry.id   AF-A0A011VJZ0-F1
#
_cell.length_a   1.000
_cell.length_b   1.000
_cell.length_c   1.000
_cell.angle_alpha   90.00
_cell.angle_beta   90.00
_cell.angle_gamma   90.00
#
_symmetry.space_group_name_H-M   'P 1'
#
loop_
_entity.id
_entity.type
_entity.pdbx_description
1 polymer ?
#
loop_
_entity_poly.entity_id
_entity_poly.type
_entity_poly.pdbx_seq_one_letter_code
_entity_poly.pdbx_strand_id
1 'polypeptide(L)'
;MAKLSLWQRINANLPPRLSYSLRKSVNHTTVSGFATYDEYYIRRFGERPGGDSAGYADPHPAYAPPTRKTEPSEILQYRRFAKECLETGEPEALLAASSQIPTRLWLHPTFRLDYFIALLLVGKFKEAREFAQDTLILGAFDQRSLLRMLGEAYLLDNKHLLGSILDHIAGETKFKMTLKEEIFANNTALNYLGAEACLRHGLKSRGSSVSPDLFFFWSNLRLRRGDFAGQLADFNRALAMLGLSEIGLKSEDRALSVTNLTSAADKRFPTGPLVSIAMSTFNSAATLGPVIESLLRQTYKNIEILVVDDCSGDTTVEIATLIARRDPRVRVFRQPQNGGTYRARNRALHEAKGKFFTCNDSDDWAHPVKIEELVTPLMENGDSIATIGNLLRINEDIGIRPRQRGYVQEDQSSLCYRKDWVVQNLGFYETVPFGADSEFLSRLRAVAGDSVVRISKPLLFADWSKSSLTGSLRTGITDGGTMAAARCKYRTMYRARHAAGQFFVAAGEAQE
;
A
#
# COMPACT_ATOMS: atom_id res chain seq x y z
N MET A 1 12.18 -42.58 -5.92
CA MET A 1 12.51 -41.38 -6.71
C MET A 1 11.92 -40.17 -6.01
N ALA A 2 12.76 -39.27 -5.49
CA ALA A 2 12.29 -38.05 -4.85
C ALA A 2 11.50 -37.20 -5.87
N LYS A 3 10.32 -36.71 -5.48
CA LYS A 3 9.55 -35.77 -6.30
C LYS A 3 10.42 -34.54 -6.53
N LEU A 4 10.91 -34.35 -7.76
CA LEU A 4 11.60 -33.14 -8.16
C LEU A 4 10.71 -31.93 -7.82
N SER A 5 11.30 -30.88 -7.25
CA SER A 5 10.61 -29.62 -7.04
C SER A 5 10.06 -29.11 -8.38
N LEU A 6 8.98 -28.33 -8.35
CA LEU A 6 8.42 -27.71 -9.57
C LEU A 6 9.52 -26.98 -10.35
N TRP A 7 10.45 -26.37 -9.62
CA TRP A 7 11.57 -25.68 -10.23
C TRP A 7 12.58 -26.64 -10.87
N GLN A 8 12.96 -27.74 -10.23
CA GLN A 8 13.80 -28.76 -10.90
C GLN A 8 13.21 -29.22 -12.24
N ARG A 9 11.88 -29.28 -12.36
CA ARG A 9 11.20 -29.61 -13.61
C ARG A 9 11.19 -28.49 -14.64
N ILE A 10 10.96 -27.23 -14.26
CA ILE A 10 11.02 -26.10 -15.21
C ILE A 10 12.47 -25.92 -15.71
N ASN A 11 13.47 -26.09 -14.84
CA ASN A 11 14.89 -25.95 -15.19
C ASN A 11 15.35 -27.00 -16.19
N ALA A 12 14.98 -28.26 -15.98
CA ALA A 12 15.31 -29.36 -16.88
C ALA A 12 14.76 -29.15 -18.31
N ASN A 13 13.76 -28.29 -18.48
CA ASN A 13 13.13 -28.01 -19.77
C ASN A 13 13.56 -26.67 -20.40
N LEU A 14 14.43 -25.87 -19.76
CA LEU A 14 14.94 -24.62 -20.33
C LEU A 14 16.00 -24.91 -21.41
N PRO A 15 15.97 -24.22 -22.58
CA PRO A 15 16.93 -24.49 -23.66
C PRO A 15 18.39 -24.27 -23.22
N PRO A 16 19.34 -25.18 -23.54
CA PRO A 16 20.74 -25.08 -23.14
C PRO A 16 21.43 -23.77 -23.53
N ARG A 17 21.15 -23.21 -24.72
CA ARG A 17 21.73 -21.95 -25.21
C ARG A 17 21.24 -20.70 -24.44
N LEU A 18 20.02 -20.74 -23.90
CA LEU A 18 19.49 -19.67 -23.04
C LEU A 18 20.13 -19.72 -21.67
N SER A 19 20.35 -20.93 -21.13
CA SER A 19 21.18 -21.08 -19.94
C SER A 19 22.57 -20.50 -20.15
N TYR A 20 23.20 -20.66 -21.32
CA TYR A 20 24.52 -20.07 -21.63
C TYR A 20 24.52 -18.54 -21.72
N SER A 21 23.48 -17.94 -22.32
CA SER A 21 23.35 -16.49 -22.44
C SER A 21 23.04 -15.81 -21.09
N LEU A 22 22.18 -16.45 -20.28
CA LEU A 22 21.89 -16.06 -18.90
C LEU A 22 23.10 -16.32 -17.96
N ARG A 23 23.89 -17.38 -18.20
CA ARG A 23 25.16 -17.66 -17.51
C ARG A 23 26.18 -16.53 -17.73
N LYS A 24 26.30 -16.00 -18.96
CA LYS A 24 27.28 -14.95 -19.29
C LYS A 24 26.99 -13.61 -18.60
N SER A 25 25.72 -13.29 -18.35
CA SER A 25 25.32 -12.10 -17.57
C SER A 25 25.56 -12.23 -16.05
N VAL A 26 25.77 -13.45 -15.54
CA VAL A 26 25.87 -13.75 -14.10
C VAL A 26 27.30 -14.05 -13.65
N ASN A 27 28.26 -14.12 -14.59
CA ASN A 27 29.64 -14.60 -14.36
C ASN A 27 30.50 -13.81 -13.36
N HIS A 28 29.99 -12.77 -12.70
CA HIS A 28 30.73 -12.03 -11.66
C HIS A 28 29.93 -11.70 -10.40
N THR A 29 28.73 -12.26 -10.21
CA THR A 29 27.91 -11.93 -9.04
C THR A 29 28.08 -12.98 -7.94
N THR A 30 28.69 -12.61 -6.82
CA THR A 30 28.68 -13.40 -5.58
C THR A 30 27.23 -13.66 -5.15
N VAL A 31 26.86 -14.93 -5.02
CA VAL A 31 25.56 -15.34 -4.48
C VAL A 31 25.68 -15.38 -2.96
N SER A 32 24.85 -14.67 -2.21
CA SER A 32 24.97 -14.65 -0.75
C SER A 32 24.99 -16.07 -0.14
N GLY A 33 26.12 -16.46 0.45
CA GLY A 33 26.36 -17.80 1.02
C GLY A 33 27.15 -18.77 0.11
N PHE A 34 27.52 -18.34 -1.10
CA PHE A 34 28.26 -19.12 -2.10
C PHE A 34 29.26 -18.20 -2.83
N ALA A 35 30.48 -18.69 -3.05
CA ALA A 35 31.51 -17.89 -3.72
C ALA A 35 31.15 -17.61 -5.19
N THR A 36 30.34 -18.47 -5.84
CA THR A 36 29.94 -18.33 -7.25
C THR A 36 28.56 -18.96 -7.55
N TYR A 37 27.99 -18.62 -8.72
CA TYR A 37 26.81 -19.27 -9.31
C TYR A 37 26.96 -20.81 -9.43
N ASP A 38 28.16 -21.27 -9.80
CA ASP A 38 28.45 -22.69 -9.97
C ASP A 38 28.36 -23.45 -8.65
N GLU A 39 28.84 -22.86 -7.55
CA GLU A 39 28.72 -23.47 -6.22
C GLU A 39 27.27 -23.58 -5.74
N TYR A 40 26.42 -22.60 -6.07
CA TYR A 40 24.99 -22.68 -5.80
C TYR A 40 24.36 -23.88 -6.53
N TYR A 41 24.66 -24.04 -7.82
CA TYR A 41 24.07 -25.08 -8.67
C TYR A 41 24.48 -26.48 -8.24
N ILE A 42 25.78 -26.69 -7.98
CA ILE A 42 26.31 -27.98 -7.52
C ILE A 42 25.66 -28.38 -6.20
N ARG A 43 25.53 -27.45 -5.25
CA ARG A 43 24.96 -27.77 -3.94
C ARG A 43 23.44 -28.00 -3.98
N ARG A 44 22.71 -27.31 -4.87
CA ARG A 44 21.25 -27.40 -4.97
C ARG A 44 20.77 -28.58 -5.81
N PHE A 45 21.52 -28.93 -6.86
CA PHE A 45 21.11 -29.92 -7.85
C PHE A 45 22.04 -31.13 -7.93
N GLY A 46 23.17 -31.13 -7.22
CA GLY A 46 24.10 -32.26 -7.14
C GLY A 46 25.05 -32.38 -8.33
N GLU A 47 24.93 -31.52 -9.33
CA GLU A 47 25.67 -31.60 -10.59
C GLU A 47 26.15 -30.22 -11.05
N ARG A 48 27.30 -30.20 -11.73
CA ARG A 48 27.83 -29.00 -12.38
C ARG A 48 27.02 -28.76 -13.67
N PRO A 49 26.54 -27.55 -13.97
CA PRO A 49 25.67 -27.33 -15.12
C PRO A 49 26.42 -27.51 -16.43
N GLY A 50 26.37 -28.73 -16.98
CA GLY A 50 26.74 -29.11 -18.35
C GLY A 50 28.06 -28.53 -18.84
N GLY A 51 29.15 -29.13 -18.40
CA GLY A 51 30.47 -28.96 -19.01
C GLY A 51 30.85 -30.23 -19.76
N ASP A 52 30.19 -30.51 -20.88
CA ASP A 52 30.71 -31.44 -21.89
C ASP A 52 31.17 -30.64 -23.09
N SER A 53 32.49 -30.47 -23.17
CA SER A 53 33.21 -30.12 -24.38
C SER A 53 33.12 -31.31 -25.35
N ALA A 54 32.06 -31.39 -26.14
CA ALA A 54 32.00 -32.25 -27.32
C ALA A 54 31.06 -31.63 -28.36
N GLY A 55 31.52 -31.63 -29.61
CA GLY A 55 31.06 -30.75 -30.68
C GLY A 55 29.55 -30.74 -30.93
N TYR A 56 29.01 -29.53 -31.03
CA TYR A 56 27.77 -29.29 -31.77
C TYR A 56 28.08 -28.32 -32.91
N ALA A 57 28.15 -28.89 -34.11
CA ALA A 57 28.19 -28.16 -35.35
C ALA A 57 26.98 -27.20 -35.41
N ASP A 58 27.28 -25.96 -35.80
CA ASP A 58 26.30 -24.95 -36.11
C ASP A 58 25.56 -25.33 -37.39
N PRO A 59 24.23 -25.21 -37.40
CA PRO A 59 23.61 -24.51 -38.52
C PRO A 59 22.69 -23.43 -37.99
N HIS A 60 23.17 -22.19 -37.98
CA HIS A 60 22.34 -21.01 -37.87
C HIS A 60 21.73 -20.68 -39.24
N PRO A 61 20.42 -20.38 -39.33
CA PRO A 61 19.99 -19.16 -39.99
C PRO A 61 20.10 -18.02 -38.97
N ALA A 62 20.68 -16.90 -39.40
CA ALA A 62 20.92 -15.71 -38.60
C ALA A 62 19.72 -15.33 -37.71
N TYR A 63 19.93 -15.25 -36.39
CA TYR A 63 18.96 -14.64 -35.50
C TYR A 63 19.03 -13.12 -35.72
N ALA A 64 18.16 -12.62 -36.59
CA ALA A 64 17.92 -11.19 -36.71
C ALA A 64 17.42 -10.67 -35.34
N PRO A 65 17.86 -9.48 -34.89
CA PRO A 65 17.30 -8.87 -33.68
C PRO A 65 15.78 -8.82 -33.84
N PRO A 66 14.99 -9.07 -32.76
CA PRO A 66 13.54 -9.02 -32.88
C PRO A 66 13.15 -7.61 -33.32
N THR A 67 12.81 -7.48 -34.61
CA THR A 67 11.87 -6.46 -35.06
C THR A 67 10.64 -6.55 -34.17
N ARG A 68 9.96 -5.43 -33.88
CA ARG A 68 8.71 -5.39 -33.10
C ARG A 68 7.70 -6.40 -33.67
N LYS A 69 7.81 -7.66 -33.26
CA LYS A 69 6.90 -8.74 -33.60
C LYS A 69 5.91 -8.79 -32.46
N THR A 70 4.64 -8.71 -32.83
CA THR A 70 3.50 -8.98 -31.97
C THR A 70 3.78 -10.21 -31.10
N GLU A 71 3.56 -10.10 -29.79
CA GLU A 71 3.70 -11.24 -28.88
C GLU A 71 2.88 -12.44 -29.41
N PRO A 72 3.45 -13.65 -29.47
CA PRO A 72 2.71 -14.85 -29.87
C PRO A 72 1.39 -14.99 -29.09
N SER A 73 0.29 -15.28 -29.78
CA SER A 73 -1.07 -15.34 -29.22
C SER A 73 -1.19 -16.16 -27.92
N GLU A 74 -0.47 -17.28 -27.86
CA GLU A 74 -0.43 -18.17 -26.71
C GLU A 74 0.29 -17.53 -25.50
N ILE A 75 1.33 -16.70 -25.68
CA ILE A 75 1.95 -15.95 -24.57
C ILE A 75 0.96 -14.96 -23.97
N LEU A 76 0.24 -14.27 -24.84
CA LEU A 76 -0.79 -13.32 -24.43
C LEU A 76 -1.93 -14.02 -23.68
N GLN A 77 -2.31 -15.23 -24.09
CA GLN A 77 -3.33 -16.04 -23.44
C GLN A 77 -2.94 -16.41 -22.00
N TYR A 78 -1.73 -16.94 -21.77
CA TYR A 78 -1.30 -17.31 -20.42
C TYR A 78 -1.06 -16.10 -19.52
N ARG A 79 -0.59 -14.97 -20.07
CA ARG A 79 -0.51 -13.71 -19.30
C ARG A 79 -1.88 -13.20 -18.89
N ARG A 80 -2.87 -13.28 -19.78
CA ARG A 80 -4.26 -12.94 -19.47
C ARG A 80 -4.81 -13.87 -18.39
N PHE A 81 -4.60 -15.18 -18.52
CA PHE A 81 -5.00 -16.16 -17.51
C PHE A 81 -4.37 -15.88 -16.14
N ALA A 82 -3.05 -15.68 -16.08
CA ALA A 82 -2.36 -15.38 -14.82
C ALA A 82 -2.91 -14.11 -14.16
N LYS A 83 -3.08 -13.05 -14.95
CA LYS A 83 -3.66 -11.79 -14.49
C LYS A 83 -5.10 -11.97 -14.00
N GLU A 84 -5.91 -12.70 -14.76
CA GLU A 84 -7.31 -13.00 -14.41
C GLU A 84 -7.39 -13.73 -13.07
N CYS A 85 -6.62 -14.80 -12.86
CA CYS A 85 -6.54 -15.50 -11.58
C CYS A 85 -6.22 -14.57 -10.41
N LEU A 86 -5.29 -13.62 -10.59
CA LEU A 86 -4.94 -12.66 -9.54
C LEU A 86 -6.05 -11.62 -9.29
N GLU A 87 -6.71 -11.15 -10.35
CA GLU A 87 -7.77 -10.14 -10.28
C GLU A 87 -9.09 -10.72 -9.74
N THR A 88 -9.41 -11.96 -10.06
CA THR A 88 -10.60 -12.68 -9.54
C THR A 88 -10.35 -13.29 -8.16
N GLY A 89 -9.13 -13.23 -7.64
CA GLY A 89 -8.77 -13.78 -6.34
C GLY A 89 -8.76 -15.31 -6.31
N GLU A 90 -8.34 -15.93 -7.41
CA GLU A 90 -8.17 -17.38 -7.58
C GLU A 90 -6.69 -17.75 -7.89
N PRO A 91 -5.72 -17.31 -7.06
CA PRO A 91 -4.30 -17.57 -7.29
C PRO A 91 -3.97 -19.08 -7.32
N GLU A 92 -4.74 -19.92 -6.64
CA GLU A 92 -4.57 -21.38 -6.63
C GLU A 92 -4.71 -21.99 -8.02
N ALA A 93 -5.58 -21.44 -8.87
CA ALA A 93 -5.77 -21.91 -10.24
C ALA A 93 -4.49 -21.74 -11.08
N LEU A 94 -3.81 -20.59 -10.92
CA LEU A 94 -2.51 -20.35 -11.57
C LEU A 94 -1.44 -21.32 -11.05
N LEU A 95 -1.40 -21.58 -9.74
CA LEU A 95 -0.44 -22.51 -9.15
C LEU A 95 -0.69 -23.96 -9.60
N ALA A 96 -1.94 -24.39 -9.70
CA ALA A 96 -2.33 -25.71 -10.17
C ALA A 96 -2.00 -25.91 -11.67
N ALA A 97 -2.17 -24.87 -12.48
CA ALA A 97 -1.84 -24.91 -13.91
C ALA A 97 -0.33 -24.97 -14.18
N SER A 98 0.53 -24.66 -13.20
CA SER A 98 1.98 -24.46 -13.39
C SER A 98 2.73 -25.57 -14.13
N SER A 99 2.33 -26.84 -13.97
CA SER A 99 2.96 -27.98 -14.66
C SER A 99 2.60 -28.07 -16.15
N GLN A 100 1.53 -27.40 -16.57
CA GLN A 100 1.03 -27.37 -17.95
C GLN A 100 1.51 -26.11 -18.68
N ILE A 101 2.24 -25.21 -18.00
CA ILE A 101 2.69 -23.94 -18.57
C ILE A 101 3.93 -24.17 -19.44
N PRO A 102 3.89 -23.79 -20.73
CA PRO A 102 5.03 -23.89 -21.64
C PRO A 102 6.31 -23.28 -21.05
N THR A 103 7.45 -23.98 -21.18
CA THR A 103 8.74 -23.54 -20.63
C THR A 103 9.13 -22.12 -21.04
N ARG A 104 8.81 -21.71 -22.27
CA ARG A 104 9.10 -20.36 -22.78
C ARG A 104 8.39 -19.24 -22.02
N LEU A 105 7.25 -19.49 -21.38
CA LEU A 105 6.56 -18.49 -20.56
C LEU A 105 7.28 -18.20 -19.26
N TRP A 106 7.97 -19.20 -18.72
CA TRP A 106 8.89 -19.01 -17.60
C TRP A 106 10.10 -18.16 -17.97
N LEU A 107 10.29 -17.74 -19.23
CA LEU A 107 11.30 -16.73 -19.58
C LEU A 107 10.75 -15.31 -19.51
N HIS A 108 9.44 -15.14 -19.35
CA HIS A 108 8.80 -13.82 -19.36
C HIS A 108 8.78 -13.21 -17.94
N PRO A 109 9.41 -12.04 -17.70
CA PRO A 109 9.51 -11.44 -16.36
C PRO A 109 8.16 -11.20 -15.69
N THR A 110 7.18 -10.68 -16.44
CA THR A 110 5.83 -10.43 -15.90
C THR A 110 5.14 -11.71 -15.45
N PHE A 111 5.25 -12.80 -16.21
CA PHE A 111 4.62 -14.07 -15.83
C PHE A 111 5.24 -14.63 -14.55
N ARG A 112 6.58 -14.55 -14.41
CA ARG A 112 7.26 -14.92 -13.17
C ARG A 112 6.80 -14.07 -11.99
N LEU A 113 6.61 -12.77 -12.20
CA LEU A 113 6.11 -11.87 -11.16
C LEU A 113 4.68 -12.25 -10.75
N ASP A 114 3.80 -12.54 -11.69
CA ASP A 114 2.43 -12.97 -11.42
C ASP A 114 2.43 -14.30 -10.65
N TYR A 115 3.28 -15.25 -11.03
CA TYR A 115 3.46 -16.52 -10.32
C TYR A 115 3.99 -16.32 -8.89
N PHE A 116 4.99 -15.46 -8.72
CA PHE A 116 5.51 -15.07 -7.40
C PHE A 116 4.42 -14.45 -6.53
N ILE A 117 3.61 -13.54 -7.08
CA ILE A 117 2.48 -12.92 -6.37
C ILE A 117 1.45 -14.00 -5.98
N ALA A 118 1.15 -14.96 -6.85
CA ALA A 118 0.24 -16.06 -6.52
C ALA A 118 0.75 -16.89 -5.32
N LEU A 119 2.06 -17.18 -5.24
CA LEU A 119 2.65 -17.86 -4.08
C LEU A 119 2.44 -17.05 -2.78
N LEU A 120 2.62 -15.73 -2.83
CA LEU A 120 2.39 -14.86 -1.66
C LEU A 120 0.92 -14.88 -1.23
N LEU A 121 -0.01 -14.81 -2.17
CA LEU A 121 -1.45 -14.76 -1.88
C LEU A 121 -1.98 -16.03 -1.22
N VAL A 122 -1.41 -17.20 -1.54
CA VAL A 122 -1.78 -18.47 -0.90
C VAL A 122 -0.95 -18.78 0.36
N GLY A 123 -0.12 -17.85 0.81
CA GLY A 123 0.71 -18.01 2.02
C GLY A 123 1.93 -18.94 1.86
N LYS A 124 2.32 -19.28 0.63
CA LYS A 124 3.50 -20.11 0.32
C LYS A 124 4.79 -19.28 0.34
N PHE A 125 5.07 -18.63 1.47
CA PHE A 125 6.17 -17.66 1.60
C PHE A 125 7.56 -18.29 1.44
N LYS A 126 7.74 -19.55 1.88
CA LYS A 126 9.00 -20.27 1.69
C LYS A 126 9.27 -20.52 0.21
N GLU A 127 8.28 -21.03 -0.51
CA GLU A 127 8.38 -21.25 -1.95
C GLU A 127 8.55 -19.92 -2.70
N ALA A 128 7.88 -18.85 -2.27
CA ALA A 128 8.05 -17.53 -2.85
C ALA A 128 9.50 -17.00 -2.70
N ARG A 129 10.10 -17.17 -1.51
CA ARG A 129 11.52 -16.84 -1.28
C ARG A 129 12.46 -17.64 -2.19
N GLU A 130 12.27 -18.95 -2.25
CA GLU A 130 13.11 -19.83 -3.08
C GLU A 130 12.96 -19.43 -4.56
N PHE A 131 11.73 -19.26 -5.05
CA PHE A 131 11.44 -18.82 -6.41
C PHE A 131 12.06 -17.45 -6.75
N ALA A 132 11.99 -16.51 -5.82
CA ALA A 132 12.58 -15.19 -5.94
C ALA A 132 14.12 -15.26 -6.07
N GLN A 133 14.77 -16.01 -5.19
CA GLN A 133 16.21 -16.22 -5.19
C GLN A 133 16.68 -16.86 -6.49
N ASP A 134 16.00 -17.93 -6.91
CA ASP A 134 16.29 -18.65 -8.14
C ASP A 134 16.13 -17.78 -9.38
N THR A 135 15.07 -16.98 -9.44
CA THR A 135 14.82 -16.08 -10.58
C THR A 135 15.83 -14.95 -10.63
N LEU A 136 16.26 -14.42 -9.48
CA LEU A 136 17.31 -13.41 -9.39
C LEU A 136 18.65 -13.97 -9.90
N ILE A 137 19.01 -15.19 -9.48
CA ILE A 137 20.20 -15.91 -9.92
C ILE A 137 20.22 -16.11 -11.44
N LEU A 138 19.05 -16.29 -12.05
CA LEU A 138 18.91 -16.42 -13.50
C LEU A 138 18.89 -15.09 -14.25
N GLY A 139 18.85 -13.93 -13.57
CA GLY A 139 18.67 -12.63 -14.21
C GLY A 139 17.34 -12.49 -14.95
N ALA A 140 16.29 -13.18 -14.48
CA ALA A 140 15.02 -13.31 -15.19
C ALA A 140 13.89 -12.42 -14.65
N PHE A 141 14.18 -11.57 -13.66
CA PHE A 141 13.32 -10.44 -13.31
C PHE A 141 13.86 -9.16 -13.95
N ASP A 142 12.97 -8.36 -14.53
CA ASP A 142 13.29 -6.98 -14.85
C ASP A 142 13.29 -6.13 -13.56
N GLN A 143 13.90 -4.94 -13.62
CA GLN A 143 14.04 -4.09 -12.43
C GLN A 143 12.71 -3.60 -11.86
N ARG A 144 11.67 -3.44 -12.69
CA ARG A 144 10.33 -3.11 -12.20
C ARG A 144 9.74 -4.24 -11.37
N SER A 145 9.95 -5.48 -11.80
CA SER A 145 9.57 -6.68 -11.07
C SER A 145 10.38 -6.82 -9.77
N LEU A 146 11.67 -6.51 -9.80
CA LEU A 146 12.51 -6.50 -8.58
C LEU A 146 12.08 -5.42 -7.58
N LEU A 147 11.79 -4.19 -8.05
CA LEU A 147 11.21 -3.13 -7.21
C LEU A 147 9.85 -3.56 -6.63
N ARG A 148 9.04 -4.29 -7.42
CA ARG A 148 7.78 -4.89 -6.93
C ARG A 148 8.03 -5.92 -5.84
N MET A 149 9.05 -6.78 -5.97
CA MET A 149 9.41 -7.75 -4.94
C MET A 149 9.99 -7.11 -3.68
N LEU A 150 10.73 -6.00 -3.78
CA LEU A 150 11.14 -5.23 -2.61
C LEU A 150 9.94 -4.70 -1.81
N GLY A 151 8.84 -4.41 -2.49
CA GLY A 151 7.53 -4.18 -1.87
C GLY A 151 7.00 -5.32 -1.03
N GLU A 152 7.51 -6.53 -1.19
CA GLU A 152 7.08 -7.69 -0.42
C GLU A 152 8.11 -8.06 0.65
N ALA A 153 9.05 -7.16 0.97
CA ALA A 153 10.16 -7.41 1.89
C ALA A 153 9.73 -7.98 3.24
N TYR A 154 8.61 -7.51 3.77
CA TYR A 154 8.01 -8.02 5.01
C TYR A 154 7.65 -9.50 4.93
N LEU A 155 7.13 -9.95 3.78
CA LEU A 155 6.69 -11.34 3.56
C LEU A 155 7.85 -12.25 3.20
N LEU A 156 8.84 -11.69 2.50
CA LEU A 156 10.06 -12.39 2.20
C LEU A 156 10.86 -12.64 3.46
N ASP A 157 10.98 -11.68 4.38
CA ASP A 157 11.71 -11.79 5.64
C ASP A 157 13.08 -12.48 5.48
N ASN A 158 13.85 -12.03 4.49
CA ASN A 158 15.15 -12.60 4.15
C ASN A 158 16.12 -11.48 3.77
N LYS A 159 16.93 -11.04 4.73
CA LYS A 159 17.88 -9.94 4.57
C LYS A 159 18.87 -10.16 3.42
N HIS A 160 19.34 -11.40 3.24
CA HIS A 160 20.28 -11.75 2.18
C HIS A 160 19.67 -11.63 0.79
N LEU A 161 18.45 -12.13 0.61
CA LEU A 161 17.71 -12.00 -0.64
C LEU A 161 17.40 -10.53 -0.94
N LEU A 162 16.96 -9.76 0.06
CA LEU A 162 16.68 -8.34 -0.09
C LEU A 162 17.91 -7.53 -0.47
N GLY A 163 19.06 -7.79 0.16
CA GLY A 163 20.34 -7.20 -0.22
C GLY A 163 20.70 -7.52 -1.67
N SER A 164 20.57 -8.79 -2.07
CA SER A 164 20.86 -9.22 -3.45
C SER A 164 19.95 -8.54 -4.49
N ILE A 165 18.67 -8.33 -4.16
CA ILE A 165 17.74 -7.60 -5.03
C ILE A 165 18.17 -6.13 -5.17
N LEU A 166 18.55 -5.48 -4.07
CA LEU A 166 19.02 -4.09 -4.07
C LEU A 166 20.33 -3.94 -4.86
N ASP A 167 21.28 -4.86 -4.70
CA ASP A 167 22.54 -4.89 -5.45
C ASP A 167 22.28 -4.99 -6.96
N HIS A 168 21.35 -5.86 -7.36
CA HIS A 168 20.98 -6.03 -8.77
C HIS A 168 20.33 -4.76 -9.35
N ILE A 169 19.45 -4.09 -8.59
CA ILE A 169 18.86 -2.83 -9.00
C ILE A 169 19.94 -1.73 -9.14
N ALA A 170 20.90 -1.68 -8.21
CA ALA A 170 21.95 -0.65 -8.18
C ALA A 170 23.06 -0.85 -9.22
N GLY A 171 23.36 -2.09 -9.62
CA GLY A 171 24.45 -2.43 -10.53
C GLY A 171 24.17 -2.16 -12.01
N GLU A 172 22.91 -1.96 -12.40
CA GLU A 172 22.51 -1.85 -13.81
C GLU A 172 22.41 -0.39 -14.28
N THR A 173 23.39 0.04 -15.07
CA THR A 173 23.56 1.43 -15.51
C THR A 173 22.55 1.91 -16.56
N LYS A 174 21.78 1.01 -17.18
CA LYS A 174 20.84 1.34 -18.27
C LYS A 174 19.45 1.76 -17.80
N PHE A 175 19.11 1.50 -16.54
CA PHE A 175 17.80 1.81 -15.99
C PHE A 175 17.88 2.99 -15.05
N LYS A 176 17.07 3.99 -15.34
CA LYS A 176 16.98 5.20 -14.55
C LYS A 176 15.75 5.09 -13.66
N MET A 177 15.97 4.87 -12.36
CA MET A 177 14.91 4.97 -11.37
C MET A 177 14.40 6.42 -11.30
N THR A 178 13.11 6.56 -11.01
CA THR A 178 12.56 7.81 -10.54
C THR A 178 13.00 8.09 -9.10
N LEU A 179 12.99 9.35 -8.66
CA LEU A 179 13.30 9.71 -7.27
C LEU A 179 12.46 8.91 -6.26
N LYS A 180 11.20 8.63 -6.58
CA LYS A 180 10.28 7.87 -5.72
C LYS A 180 10.67 6.40 -5.61
N GLU A 181 11.12 5.79 -6.70
CA GLU A 181 11.63 4.40 -6.68
C GLU A 181 12.95 4.31 -5.90
N GLU A 182 13.84 5.29 -6.05
CA GLU A 182 15.07 5.37 -5.25
C GLU A 182 14.77 5.50 -3.76
N ILE A 183 13.88 6.43 -3.39
CA ILE A 183 13.44 6.63 -2.00
C ILE A 183 12.79 5.35 -1.46
N PHE A 184 11.95 4.70 -2.25
CA PHE A 184 11.31 3.44 -1.87
C PHE A 184 12.34 2.34 -1.59
N ALA A 185 13.31 2.13 -2.49
CA ALA A 185 14.40 1.17 -2.30
C ALA A 185 15.25 1.50 -1.05
N ASN A 186 15.55 2.78 -0.83
CA ASN A 186 16.32 3.25 0.32
C ASN A 186 15.59 3.04 1.64
N ASN A 187 14.28 3.25 1.69
CA ASN A 187 13.49 2.95 2.89
C ASN A 187 13.45 1.44 3.17
N THR A 188 13.35 0.60 2.12
CA THR A 188 13.44 -0.86 2.29
C THR A 188 14.81 -1.25 2.86
N ALA A 189 15.90 -0.70 2.32
CA ALA A 189 17.24 -0.92 2.88
C ALA A 189 17.33 -0.45 4.34
N LEU A 190 16.83 0.76 4.65
CA LEU A 190 16.83 1.33 6.00
C LEU A 190 16.08 0.46 7.01
N ASN A 191 14.92 -0.08 6.61
CA ASN A 191 14.03 -0.84 7.49
C ASN A 191 14.50 -2.28 7.72
N TYR A 192 15.10 -2.92 6.71
CA TYR A 192 15.43 -4.35 6.78
C TYR A 192 16.93 -4.64 6.91
N LEU A 193 17.79 -3.76 6.40
CA LEU A 193 19.24 -3.95 6.33
C LEU A 193 20.03 -2.96 7.18
N GLY A 194 19.40 -1.86 7.61
CA GLY A 194 19.98 -0.84 8.47
C GLY A 194 20.60 0.35 7.73
N ALA A 195 21.04 1.35 8.49
CA ALA A 195 21.49 2.64 7.96
C ALA A 195 22.73 2.53 7.07
N GLU A 196 23.68 1.63 7.37
CA GLU A 196 24.89 1.44 6.57
C GLU A 196 24.58 0.87 5.17
N ALA A 197 23.67 -0.11 5.08
CA ALA A 197 23.19 -0.60 3.80
C ALA A 197 22.43 0.50 3.04
N CYS A 198 21.61 1.28 3.74
CA CYS A 198 20.94 2.43 3.15
C CYS A 198 21.93 3.45 2.56
N LEU A 199 23.07 3.73 3.21
CA LEU A 199 24.11 4.62 2.67
C LEU A 199 24.88 3.99 1.49
N ARG A 200 25.08 2.67 1.49
CA ARG A 200 25.71 1.95 0.37
C ARG A 200 24.85 1.99 -0.90
N HIS A 201 23.53 1.89 -0.74
CA HIS A 201 22.59 1.86 -1.87
C HIS A 201 21.95 3.22 -2.18
N GLY A 202 21.94 4.14 -1.22
CA GLY A 202 21.10 5.33 -1.21
C GLY A 202 21.86 6.65 -1.17
N LEU A 203 21.31 7.63 -1.89
CA LEU A 203 21.82 8.99 -2.17
C LEU A 203 22.65 9.16 -3.46
N LYS A 204 22.48 8.31 -4.48
CA LYS A 204 22.85 8.70 -5.86
C LYS A 204 21.71 9.40 -6.59
N SER A 205 20.97 10.30 -5.94
CA SER A 205 20.15 11.24 -6.68
C SER A 205 21.09 12.23 -7.38
N ARG A 206 21.33 12.02 -8.67
CA ARG A 206 21.92 13.00 -9.61
C ARG A 206 20.95 14.18 -9.86
N GLY A 207 20.30 14.68 -8.82
CA GLY A 207 19.29 15.72 -8.90
C GLY A 207 19.43 16.68 -7.74
N SER A 208 19.77 17.92 -8.07
CA SER A 208 19.77 19.10 -7.20
C SER A 208 18.37 19.52 -6.69
N SER A 209 17.33 18.70 -6.89
CA SER A 209 15.94 19.07 -6.60
C SER A 209 15.53 18.67 -5.18
N VAL A 210 15.32 19.68 -4.34
CA VAL A 210 14.69 19.55 -3.02
C VAL A 210 13.22 19.12 -3.20
N SER A 211 12.75 18.10 -2.47
CA SER A 211 11.36 17.61 -2.55
C SER A 211 10.81 17.17 -1.18
N PRO A 212 9.47 17.12 -0.99
CA PRO A 212 8.86 16.63 0.25
C PRO A 212 9.26 15.19 0.57
N ASP A 213 9.31 14.32 -0.44
CA ASP A 213 9.67 12.90 -0.26
C ASP A 213 11.11 12.76 0.27
N LEU A 214 12.04 13.65 -0.10
CA LEU A 214 13.41 13.63 0.41
C LEU A 214 13.46 13.99 1.90
N PHE A 215 12.69 14.99 2.32
CA PHE A 215 12.57 15.37 3.74
C PHE A 215 11.88 14.29 4.58
N PHE A 216 10.84 13.64 4.06
CA PHE A 216 10.25 12.47 4.74
C PHE A 216 11.27 11.33 4.90
N PHE A 217 12.12 11.10 3.91
CA PHE A 217 13.19 10.13 4.03
C PHE A 217 14.25 10.52 5.08
N TRP A 218 14.66 11.79 5.12
CA TRP A 218 15.56 12.28 6.16
C TRP A 218 14.94 12.18 7.56
N SER A 219 13.64 12.47 7.69
CA SER A 219 12.89 12.23 8.93
C SER A 219 13.01 10.78 9.40
N ASN A 220 12.86 9.80 8.50
CA ASN A 220 13.08 8.38 8.82
C ASN A 220 14.53 8.06 9.22
N LEU A 221 15.52 8.69 8.59
CA LEU A 221 16.92 8.50 8.95
C LEU A 221 17.23 9.06 10.35
N ARG A 222 16.63 10.20 10.71
CA ARG A 222 16.73 10.83 12.04
C ARG A 222 16.14 9.93 13.13
N LEU A 223 14.99 9.32 12.86
CA LEU A 223 14.39 8.31 13.72
C LEU A 223 15.37 7.17 14.05
N ARG A 224 16.10 6.64 13.06
CA ARG A 224 17.09 5.57 13.27
C ARG A 224 18.28 5.97 14.14
N ARG A 225 18.47 7.28 14.37
CA ARG A 225 19.51 7.84 15.23
C ARG A 225 18.98 8.30 16.59
N GLY A 226 17.68 8.13 16.87
CA GLY A 226 17.03 8.65 18.08
C GLY A 226 16.90 10.18 18.11
N ASP A 227 17.05 10.86 16.96
CA ASP A 227 16.96 12.31 16.84
C ASP A 227 15.51 12.73 16.52
N PHE A 228 14.64 12.74 17.54
CA PHE A 228 13.20 13.02 17.37
C PHE A 228 12.91 14.49 17.05
N ALA A 229 13.69 15.43 17.59
CA ALA A 229 13.59 16.84 17.23
C ALA A 229 13.95 17.06 15.76
N GLY A 230 15.04 16.44 15.28
CA GLY A 230 15.41 16.44 13.87
C GLY A 230 14.40 15.72 12.98
N GLN A 231 13.82 14.62 13.46
CA GLN A 231 12.73 13.90 12.78
C GLN A 231 11.55 14.84 12.53
N LEU A 232 11.09 15.57 13.55
CA LEU A 232 9.98 16.53 13.46
C LEU A 232 10.35 17.70 12.53
N ALA A 233 11.55 18.25 12.63
CA ALA A 233 11.99 19.37 11.80
C ALA A 233 11.96 19.02 10.30
N ASP A 234 12.50 17.85 9.93
CA ASP A 234 12.45 17.39 8.53
C ASP A 234 11.00 17.07 8.10
N PHE A 235 10.18 16.52 8.99
CA PHE A 235 8.75 16.29 8.70
C PHE A 235 8.00 17.61 8.42
N ASN A 236 8.18 18.63 9.26
CA ASN A 236 7.57 19.95 9.09
C ASN A 236 8.06 20.67 7.83
N ARG A 237 9.34 20.53 7.44
CA ARG A 237 9.82 21.03 6.14
C ARG A 237 9.07 20.41 4.97
N ALA A 238 8.82 19.11 5.01
CA ALA A 238 8.02 18.43 4.00
C ALA A 238 6.56 18.93 3.99
N LEU A 239 5.95 19.13 5.17
CA LEU A 239 4.60 19.69 5.29
C LEU A 239 4.52 21.12 4.72
N ALA A 240 5.48 21.98 5.03
CA ALA A 240 5.53 23.34 4.52
C ALA A 240 5.62 23.37 2.99
N MET A 241 6.44 22.49 2.38
CA MET A 241 6.50 22.33 0.92
C MET A 241 5.18 21.84 0.31
N LEU A 242 4.34 21.15 1.09
CA LEU A 242 3.00 20.70 0.69
C LEU A 242 1.90 21.72 1.05
N GLY A 243 2.26 22.92 1.53
CA GLY A 243 1.33 23.98 1.88
C GLY A 243 0.52 23.69 3.16
N LEU A 244 1.12 22.97 4.11
CA LEU A 244 0.53 22.66 5.41
C LEU A 244 1.28 23.39 6.54
N SER A 245 0.54 23.75 7.59
CA SER A 245 1.10 24.32 8.81
C SER A 245 1.96 23.30 9.57
N GLU A 246 2.91 23.80 10.34
CA GLU A 246 3.72 22.97 11.22
C GLU A 246 2.89 22.30 12.31
N ILE A 247 3.36 21.14 12.74
CA ILE A 247 2.84 20.39 13.89
C ILE A 247 3.94 20.23 14.94
N GLY A 248 3.55 19.83 16.15
CA GLY A 248 4.45 19.58 17.26
C GLY A 248 4.39 18.13 17.75
N LEU A 249 5.28 17.79 18.68
CA LEU A 249 5.20 16.58 19.49
C LEU A 249 4.61 16.91 20.87
N LYS A 250 3.82 15.99 21.44
CA LYS A 250 3.38 16.08 22.84
C LYS A 250 4.55 15.82 23.79
N SER A 251 5.49 14.98 23.37
CA SER A 251 6.69 14.59 24.10
C SER A 251 7.87 14.54 23.13
N GLU A 252 8.92 15.34 23.40
CA GLU A 252 10.11 15.45 22.54
C GLU A 252 11.06 14.23 22.65
N ASP A 253 10.88 13.42 23.69
CA ASP A 253 11.61 12.16 23.93
C ASP A 253 11.01 10.95 23.21
N ARG A 254 9.94 11.16 22.44
CA ARG A 254 9.24 10.10 21.71
C ARG A 254 9.19 10.41 20.22
N ALA A 255 9.24 9.35 19.43
CA ALA A 255 9.11 9.44 17.98
C ALA A 255 7.76 10.03 17.53
N LEU A 256 7.72 10.45 16.28
CA LEU A 256 6.48 10.83 15.60
C LEU A 256 5.50 9.65 15.54
N SER A 257 4.31 9.82 16.10
CA SER A 257 3.21 8.84 16.06
C SER A 257 1.87 9.53 16.27
N VAL A 258 0.77 8.89 15.87
CA VAL A 258 -0.59 9.45 16.04
C VAL A 258 -0.92 9.83 17.48
N THR A 259 -0.30 9.16 18.47
CA THR A 259 -0.50 9.43 19.90
C THR A 259 0.43 10.51 20.45
N ASN A 260 1.50 10.86 19.72
CA ASN A 260 2.50 11.84 20.13
C ASN A 260 2.44 13.14 19.31
N LEU A 261 1.49 13.30 18.38
CA LEU A 261 1.33 14.54 17.62
C LEU A 261 0.47 15.58 18.36
N THR A 262 0.80 16.85 18.17
CA THR A 262 0.03 18.01 18.61
C THR A 262 0.12 19.14 17.58
N SER A 263 -0.66 20.20 17.77
CA SER A 263 -0.65 21.37 16.89
C SER A 263 -1.05 22.61 17.68
N ALA A 264 -0.46 23.76 17.31
CA ALA A 264 -0.92 25.05 17.79
C ALA A 264 -2.17 25.45 17.01
N ALA A 265 -3.33 25.48 17.68
CA ALA A 265 -4.61 25.77 17.04
C ALA A 265 -4.98 27.25 17.15
N ASP A 266 -4.33 28.13 16.37
CA ASP A 266 -4.51 29.58 16.56
C ASP A 266 -5.14 30.36 15.39
N LYS A 267 -5.39 29.74 14.23
CA LYS A 267 -6.16 30.41 13.15
C LYS A 267 -7.58 29.86 13.08
N ARG A 268 -8.54 30.68 13.52
CA ARG A 268 -9.98 30.42 13.41
C ARG A 268 -10.47 31.02 12.10
N PHE A 269 -10.80 30.18 11.14
CA PHE A 269 -11.39 30.58 9.85
C PHE A 269 -12.92 30.31 9.87
N PRO A 270 -13.71 30.90 8.94
CA PRO A 270 -15.08 31.31 9.21
C PRO A 270 -16.07 30.16 9.46
N THR A 271 -17.16 30.50 10.14
CA THR A 271 -18.33 29.65 10.37
C THR A 271 -19.01 29.29 9.05
N GLY A 272 -19.06 28.02 8.69
CA GLY A 272 -19.83 27.50 7.55
C GLY A 272 -20.92 26.50 8.00
N PRO A 273 -21.50 25.73 7.07
CA PRO A 273 -22.46 24.67 7.40
C PRO A 273 -21.89 23.61 8.36
N LEU A 274 -22.73 22.99 9.17
CA LEU A 274 -22.29 21.93 10.08
C LEU A 274 -21.67 20.76 9.30
N VAL A 275 -20.52 20.28 9.77
CA VAL A 275 -19.86 19.06 9.27
C VAL A 275 -20.02 17.96 10.30
N SER A 276 -20.64 16.84 9.92
CA SER A 276 -20.66 15.63 10.74
C SER A 276 -19.45 14.77 10.44
N ILE A 277 -18.67 14.44 11.47
CA ILE A 277 -17.49 13.59 11.38
C ILE A 277 -17.81 12.27 12.04
N ALA A 278 -17.93 11.21 11.24
CA ALA A 278 -18.13 9.86 11.74
C ALA A 278 -16.80 9.24 12.19
N MET A 279 -16.79 8.67 13.39
CA MET A 279 -15.65 7.93 13.92
C MET A 279 -16.11 6.57 14.40
N SER A 280 -15.81 5.51 13.63
CA SER A 280 -16.00 4.14 14.09
C SER A 280 -14.86 3.75 15.02
N THR A 281 -15.18 3.13 16.15
CA THR A 281 -14.18 2.73 17.15
C THR A 281 -14.46 1.32 17.66
N PHE A 282 -13.39 0.54 17.87
CA PHE A 282 -13.44 -0.79 18.47
C PHE A 282 -12.09 -1.09 19.13
N ASN A 283 -12.09 -1.21 20.46
CA ASN A 283 -10.90 -1.43 21.27
C ASN A 283 -9.75 -0.46 20.95
N SER A 284 -10.06 0.84 20.94
CA SER A 284 -9.18 1.92 20.48
C SER A 284 -8.74 2.84 21.62
N ALA A 285 -8.75 2.37 22.87
CA ALA A 285 -8.46 3.19 24.05
C ALA A 285 -7.10 3.91 23.98
N ALA A 286 -6.10 3.31 23.32
CA ALA A 286 -4.76 3.88 23.17
C ALA A 286 -4.69 5.10 22.24
N THR A 287 -5.59 5.20 21.25
CA THR A 287 -5.51 6.22 20.18
C THR A 287 -6.67 7.20 20.20
N LEU A 288 -7.84 6.80 20.72
CA LEU A 288 -9.08 7.55 20.61
C LEU A 288 -8.97 8.98 21.18
N GLY A 289 -8.34 9.15 22.35
CA GLY A 289 -8.19 10.45 23.00
C GLY A 289 -7.42 11.45 22.13
N PRO A 290 -6.15 11.17 21.75
CA PRO A 290 -5.38 12.00 20.83
C PRO A 290 -6.08 12.29 19.50
N VAL A 291 -6.80 11.32 18.94
CA VAL A 291 -7.50 11.49 17.66
C VAL A 291 -8.69 12.44 17.80
N ILE A 292 -9.55 12.29 18.82
CA ILE A 292 -10.64 13.24 19.07
C ILE A 292 -10.08 14.64 19.35
N GLU A 293 -9.00 14.76 20.13
CA GLU A 293 -8.34 16.03 20.39
C GLU A 293 -7.89 16.73 19.10
N SER A 294 -7.38 15.99 18.11
CA SER A 294 -6.99 16.53 16.80
C SER A 294 -8.18 17.10 16.01
N LEU A 295 -9.35 16.48 16.11
CA LEU A 295 -10.59 16.95 15.49
C LEU A 295 -11.17 18.16 16.22
N LEU A 296 -11.08 18.22 17.54
CA LEU A 296 -11.54 19.38 18.30
C LEU A 296 -10.68 20.64 18.05
N ARG A 297 -9.42 20.43 17.62
CA ARG A 297 -8.44 21.48 17.28
C ARG A 297 -8.45 21.92 15.80
N GLN A 298 -9.41 21.48 14.99
CA GLN A 298 -9.53 21.93 13.59
C GLN A 298 -9.70 23.45 13.46
N THR A 299 -9.19 24.06 12.40
CA THR A 299 -9.40 25.48 12.07
C THR A 299 -10.88 25.77 11.78
N TYR A 300 -11.57 24.83 11.13
CA TYR A 300 -13.02 24.82 10.94
C TYR A 300 -13.75 24.36 12.20
N LYS A 301 -14.54 25.25 12.82
CA LYS A 301 -15.11 25.01 14.16
C LYS A 301 -16.52 24.43 14.19
N ASN A 302 -17.31 24.59 13.12
CA ASN A 302 -18.71 24.14 13.09
C ASN A 302 -18.80 22.64 12.74
N ILE A 303 -18.39 21.81 13.69
CA ILE A 303 -18.32 20.35 13.55
C ILE A 303 -19.13 19.66 14.65
N GLU A 304 -19.63 18.46 14.33
CA GLU A 304 -20.00 17.46 15.33
C GLU A 304 -19.19 16.18 15.07
N ILE A 305 -18.81 15.49 16.14
CA ILE A 305 -18.04 14.24 16.09
C ILE A 305 -18.96 13.14 16.61
N LEU A 306 -19.28 12.19 15.73
CA LEU A 306 -20.16 11.06 16.01
C LEU A 306 -19.29 9.83 16.25
N VAL A 307 -18.97 9.58 17.52
CA VAL A 307 -18.20 8.40 17.93
C VAL A 307 -19.16 7.22 18.02
N VAL A 308 -18.98 6.22 17.17
CA VAL A 308 -19.78 5.00 17.15
C VAL A 308 -18.92 3.82 17.59
N ASP A 309 -19.14 3.37 18.82
CA ASP A 309 -18.49 2.22 19.41
C ASP A 309 -19.10 0.91 18.93
N ASP A 310 -18.29 0.06 18.31
CA ASP A 310 -18.68 -1.21 17.71
C ASP A 310 -18.56 -2.39 18.69
N CYS A 311 -19.09 -2.19 19.90
CA CYS A 311 -19.07 -3.16 21.00
C CYS A 311 -17.65 -3.41 21.56
N SER A 312 -16.92 -2.34 21.92
CA SER A 312 -15.61 -2.47 22.57
C SER A 312 -15.72 -3.17 23.93
N GLY A 313 -14.67 -3.92 24.26
CA GLY A 313 -14.48 -4.60 25.54
C GLY A 313 -13.45 -3.94 26.47
N ASP A 314 -12.76 -2.91 26.00
CA ASP A 314 -11.81 -2.10 26.78
C ASP A 314 -12.42 -0.75 27.23
N THR A 315 -11.57 0.17 27.68
CA THR A 315 -11.97 1.49 28.20
C THR A 315 -12.34 2.52 27.11
N THR A 316 -12.46 2.10 25.83
CA THR A 316 -12.77 2.98 24.69
C THR A 316 -14.03 3.82 24.93
N VAL A 317 -15.13 3.19 25.37
CA VAL A 317 -16.42 3.87 25.59
C VAL A 317 -16.33 4.89 26.72
N GLU A 318 -15.58 4.57 27.77
CA GLU A 318 -15.40 5.43 28.94
C GLU A 318 -14.64 6.70 28.57
N ILE A 319 -13.57 6.56 27.77
CA ILE A 319 -12.80 7.68 27.22
C ILE A 319 -13.70 8.57 26.37
N ALA A 320 -14.45 7.99 25.43
CA ALA A 320 -15.37 8.74 24.57
C ALA A 320 -16.41 9.51 25.38
N THR A 321 -17.01 8.86 26.38
CA THR A 321 -18.05 9.44 27.24
C THR A 321 -17.49 10.59 28.07
N LEU A 322 -16.28 10.45 28.61
CA LEU A 322 -15.63 11.51 29.38
C LEU A 322 -15.38 12.75 28.52
N ILE A 323 -14.95 12.56 27.27
CA ILE A 323 -14.74 13.67 26.33
C ILE A 323 -16.08 14.33 25.97
N ALA A 324 -17.12 13.55 25.67
CA ALA A 324 -18.46 14.08 25.36
C ALA A 324 -19.09 14.89 26.50
N ARG A 325 -18.78 14.56 27.76
CA ARG A 325 -19.18 15.38 28.92
C ARG A 325 -18.49 16.74 28.98
N ARG A 326 -17.31 16.87 28.37
CA ARG A 326 -16.49 18.10 28.38
C ARG A 326 -16.68 18.96 27.13
N ASP A 327 -17.00 18.35 25.99
CA ASP A 327 -17.20 19.05 24.72
C ASP A 327 -18.51 18.60 24.05
N PRO A 328 -19.53 19.47 23.95
CA PRO A 328 -20.85 19.11 23.43
C PRO A 328 -20.85 18.79 21.92
N ARG A 329 -19.75 19.04 21.21
CA ARG A 329 -19.60 18.65 19.81
C ARG A 329 -19.44 17.13 19.66
N VAL A 330 -19.07 16.41 20.72
CA VAL A 330 -18.87 14.96 20.69
C VAL A 330 -20.15 14.23 21.14
N ARG A 331 -20.67 13.35 20.29
CA ARG A 331 -21.82 12.47 20.58
C ARG A 331 -21.35 11.03 20.49
N VAL A 332 -21.72 10.20 21.47
CA VAL A 332 -21.29 8.80 21.57
C VAL A 332 -22.48 7.87 21.38
N PHE A 333 -22.30 6.85 20.55
CA PHE A 333 -23.29 5.81 20.30
C PHE A 333 -22.63 4.45 20.46
N ARG A 334 -23.24 3.55 21.23
CA ARG A 334 -22.75 2.18 21.40
C ARG A 334 -23.60 1.20 20.62
N GLN A 335 -22.98 0.31 19.84
CA GLN A 335 -23.66 -0.79 19.15
C GLN A 335 -23.88 -1.96 20.12
N PRO A 336 -25.01 -2.67 20.01
CA PRO A 336 -25.29 -3.84 20.86
C PRO A 336 -24.42 -5.05 20.52
N GLN A 337 -23.91 -5.11 19.28
CA GLN A 337 -23.06 -6.18 18.78
C GLN A 337 -22.03 -5.60 17.81
N ASN A 338 -20.91 -6.31 17.65
CA ASN A 338 -19.90 -5.95 16.67
C ASN A 338 -20.43 -6.18 15.24
N GLY A 339 -20.46 -5.13 14.44
CA GLY A 339 -20.94 -5.14 13.06
C GLY A 339 -19.92 -4.64 12.04
N GLY A 340 -18.73 -4.25 12.49
CA GLY A 340 -17.67 -3.68 11.65
C GLY A 340 -17.83 -2.18 11.38
N THR A 341 -16.75 -1.59 10.88
CA THR A 341 -16.62 -0.13 10.66
C THR A 341 -17.74 0.44 9.78
N TYR A 342 -18.18 -0.24 8.73
CA TYR A 342 -19.16 0.34 7.81
C TYR A 342 -20.57 0.37 8.36
N ARG A 343 -20.96 -0.59 9.23
CA ARG A 343 -22.21 -0.47 10.02
C ARG A 343 -22.15 0.73 10.97
N ALA A 344 -21.01 0.92 11.63
CA ALA A 344 -20.79 2.09 12.50
C ALA A 344 -20.84 3.42 11.70
N ARG A 345 -20.23 3.48 10.52
CA ARG A 345 -20.29 4.64 9.61
C ARG A 345 -21.71 4.90 9.10
N ASN A 346 -22.47 3.86 8.75
CA ASN A 346 -23.87 3.99 8.33
C ASN A 346 -24.76 4.51 9.47
N ARG A 347 -24.55 4.04 10.70
CA ARG A 347 -25.20 4.61 11.88
C ARG A 347 -24.87 6.08 12.05
N ALA A 348 -23.59 6.46 11.94
CA ALA A 348 -23.21 7.86 12.02
C ALA A 348 -23.83 8.71 10.89
N LEU A 349 -23.90 8.19 9.67
CA LEU A 349 -24.54 8.86 8.52
C LEU A 349 -26.04 9.11 8.76
N HIS A 350 -26.72 8.16 9.40
CA HIS A 350 -28.11 8.32 9.81
C HIS A 350 -28.28 9.39 10.92
N GLU A 351 -27.38 9.41 11.90
CA GLU A 351 -27.42 10.35 13.05
C GLU A 351 -26.89 11.77 12.74
N ALA A 352 -26.29 11.94 11.56
CA ALA A 352 -25.62 13.16 11.13
C ALA A 352 -26.60 14.31 10.87
N LYS A 353 -26.34 15.45 11.50
CA LYS A 353 -27.09 16.71 11.32
C LYS A 353 -26.40 17.67 10.36
N GLY A 354 -25.15 17.39 10.01
CA GLY A 354 -24.32 18.19 9.12
C GLY A 354 -24.82 18.20 7.69
N LYS A 355 -24.64 19.35 7.03
CA LYS A 355 -24.80 19.47 5.57
C LYS A 355 -23.71 18.69 4.84
N PHE A 356 -22.52 18.67 5.42
CA PHE A 356 -21.40 17.88 4.95
C PHE A 356 -21.15 16.72 5.91
N PHE A 357 -20.68 15.61 5.35
CA PHE A 357 -20.32 14.42 6.09
C PHE A 357 -18.90 13.99 5.71
N THR A 358 -18.13 13.51 6.67
CA THR A 358 -16.83 12.87 6.45
C THR A 358 -16.59 11.80 7.52
N CYS A 359 -15.58 10.97 7.34
CA CYS A 359 -15.18 9.95 8.29
C CYS A 359 -13.77 10.27 8.82
N ASN A 360 -13.47 9.81 10.03
CA ASN A 360 -12.10 9.79 10.55
C ASN A 360 -11.97 8.53 11.41
N ASP A 361 -11.02 7.66 11.07
CA ASP A 361 -10.80 6.46 11.85
C ASP A 361 -10.22 6.81 13.24
N SER A 362 -10.45 5.95 14.23
CA SER A 362 -10.14 6.20 15.65
C SER A 362 -8.64 6.09 15.99
N ASP A 363 -7.83 5.74 15.00
CA ASP A 363 -6.37 5.63 15.03
C ASP A 363 -5.67 6.60 14.06
N ASP A 364 -6.41 7.50 13.41
CA ASP A 364 -5.88 8.43 12.41
C ASP A 364 -5.92 9.88 12.90
N TRP A 365 -4.76 10.55 12.96
CA TRP A 365 -4.65 11.93 13.43
C TRP A 365 -4.96 12.94 12.31
N ALA A 366 -5.90 13.85 12.55
CA ALA A 366 -6.33 14.84 11.57
C ALA A 366 -5.47 16.11 11.62
N HIS A 367 -4.90 16.51 10.49
CA HIS A 367 -4.18 17.78 10.37
C HIS A 367 -5.11 18.97 10.69
N PRO A 368 -4.65 20.06 11.35
CA PRO A 368 -5.53 21.14 11.82
C PRO A 368 -6.40 21.80 10.74
N VAL A 369 -5.91 21.84 9.51
CA VAL A 369 -6.66 22.40 8.37
C VAL A 369 -7.48 21.36 7.59
N LYS A 370 -7.54 20.09 8.04
CA LYS A 370 -8.18 18.99 7.29
C LYS A 370 -9.62 19.33 6.91
N ILE A 371 -10.44 19.68 7.88
CA ILE A 371 -11.86 19.91 7.63
C ILE A 371 -12.06 21.15 6.77
N GLU A 372 -11.33 22.23 7.04
CA GLU A 372 -11.37 23.46 6.23
C GLU A 372 -11.03 23.17 4.77
N GLU A 373 -9.89 22.54 4.49
CA GLU A 373 -9.46 22.20 3.13
C GLU A 373 -10.48 21.30 2.41
N LEU A 374 -11.07 20.34 3.12
CA LEU A 374 -12.09 19.45 2.55
C LEU A 374 -13.40 20.17 2.25
N VAL A 375 -13.85 21.12 3.07
CA VAL A 375 -15.16 21.77 2.83
C VAL A 375 -15.09 22.95 1.89
N THR A 376 -13.93 23.62 1.77
CA THR A 376 -13.78 24.83 0.95
C THR A 376 -14.27 24.63 -0.49
N PRO A 377 -13.85 23.60 -1.24
CA PRO A 377 -14.38 23.38 -2.59
C PRO A 377 -15.89 23.13 -2.64
N LEU A 378 -16.46 22.49 -1.62
CA LEU A 378 -17.90 22.23 -1.51
C LEU A 378 -18.71 23.50 -1.18
N MET A 379 -18.08 24.52 -0.60
CA MET A 379 -18.71 25.80 -0.30
C MET A 379 -18.58 26.78 -1.45
N GLU A 380 -17.41 26.82 -2.09
CA GLU A 380 -17.10 27.74 -3.19
C GLU A 380 -17.74 27.32 -4.51
N ASN A 381 -17.91 26.00 -4.74
CA ASN A 381 -18.52 25.46 -5.94
C ASN A 381 -19.76 24.62 -5.61
N GLY A 382 -20.93 25.12 -5.99
CA GLY A 382 -22.22 24.44 -5.83
C GLY A 382 -22.25 23.04 -6.48
N ASP A 383 -21.56 22.87 -7.59
CA ASP A 383 -21.56 21.64 -8.39
C ASP A 383 -20.63 20.56 -7.84
N SER A 384 -19.72 20.93 -6.92
CA SER A 384 -18.87 19.96 -6.23
C SER A 384 -19.70 19.15 -5.24
N ILE A 385 -19.66 17.82 -5.36
CA ILE A 385 -20.41 16.87 -4.54
C ILE A 385 -19.55 16.32 -3.41
N ALA A 386 -18.27 16.08 -3.70
CA ALA A 386 -17.33 15.52 -2.74
C ALA A 386 -15.92 16.03 -2.92
N THR A 387 -15.14 15.95 -1.85
CA THR A 387 -13.72 16.27 -1.80
C THR A 387 -12.95 15.12 -1.19
N ILE A 388 -11.78 14.83 -1.75
CA ILE A 388 -10.88 13.80 -1.25
C ILE A 388 -9.47 14.35 -1.11
N GLY A 389 -8.88 14.15 0.07
CA GLY A 389 -7.50 14.52 0.35
C GLY A 389 -6.53 13.36 0.13
N ASN A 390 -5.31 13.55 0.60
CA ASN A 390 -4.34 12.48 0.75
C ASN A 390 -4.05 12.22 2.24
N LEU A 391 -3.33 11.14 2.52
CA LEU A 391 -2.81 10.77 3.83
C LEU A 391 -1.31 10.45 3.77
N LEU A 392 -0.69 10.48 4.95
CA LEU A 392 0.60 9.84 5.22
C LEU A 392 0.35 8.68 6.19
N ARG A 393 1.15 7.62 6.09
CA ARG A 393 1.18 6.54 7.08
C ARG A 393 2.38 6.71 7.97
N ILE A 394 2.17 6.72 9.28
CA ILE A 394 3.21 6.96 10.28
C ILE A 394 3.19 5.87 11.34
N ASN A 395 4.34 5.59 11.92
CA ASN A 395 4.50 4.66 13.03
C ASN A 395 5.79 5.00 13.78
N GLU A 396 5.80 4.73 15.09
CA GLU A 396 6.93 5.07 15.95
C GLU A 396 8.21 4.27 15.64
N ASP A 397 8.09 3.04 15.13
CA ASP A 397 9.24 2.19 14.81
C ASP A 397 9.83 2.52 13.44
N ILE A 398 8.97 2.64 12.42
CA ILE A 398 9.43 2.77 11.04
C ILE A 398 9.46 4.22 10.52
N GLY A 399 8.82 5.16 11.21
CA GLY A 399 8.65 6.55 10.79
C GLY A 399 7.51 6.70 9.80
N ILE A 400 7.71 7.48 8.74
CA ILE A 400 6.75 7.62 7.66
C ILE A 400 6.91 6.43 6.70
N ARG A 401 5.83 5.75 6.36
CA ARG A 401 5.86 4.60 5.46
C ARG A 401 5.67 5.01 3.99
N PRO A 402 6.66 4.80 3.11
CA PRO A 402 6.48 5.06 1.69
C PRO A 402 5.77 3.90 0.99
N ARG A 403 5.16 4.21 -0.15
CA ARG A 403 4.84 3.24 -1.21
C ARG A 403 5.81 3.44 -2.38
N GLN A 404 5.76 2.57 -3.37
CA GLN A 404 6.53 2.74 -4.62
C GLN A 404 6.29 4.10 -5.31
N ARG A 405 5.13 4.72 -5.09
CA ARG A 405 4.74 6.02 -5.66
C ARG A 405 5.04 7.23 -4.75
N GLY A 406 5.83 7.04 -3.69
CA GLY A 406 6.16 8.06 -2.69
C GLY A 406 5.38 7.88 -1.39
N TYR A 407 5.45 8.88 -0.51
CA TYR A 407 4.85 8.83 0.83
C TYR A 407 3.36 9.15 0.86
N VAL A 408 2.96 10.14 0.06
CA VAL A 408 1.59 10.67 0.01
C VAL A 408 0.67 9.72 -0.75
N GLN A 409 -0.43 9.30 -0.13
CA GLN A 409 -1.40 8.34 -0.66
C GLN A 409 -2.81 8.95 -0.68
N GLU A 410 -3.65 8.59 -1.64
CA GLU A 410 -5.06 9.02 -1.64
C GLU A 410 -5.79 8.49 -0.40
N ASP A 411 -6.51 9.38 0.28
CA ASP A 411 -7.26 9.05 1.49
C ASP A 411 -8.69 8.63 1.14
N GLN A 412 -8.88 7.33 0.97
CA GLN A 412 -10.19 6.76 0.66
C GLN A 412 -11.07 6.62 1.91
N SER A 413 -10.49 6.68 3.12
CA SER A 413 -11.23 6.45 4.36
C SER A 413 -11.96 7.70 4.83
N SER A 414 -11.48 8.91 4.51
CA SER A 414 -12.02 10.19 4.98
C SER A 414 -12.65 11.12 3.93
N LEU A 415 -13.18 10.57 2.84
CA LEU A 415 -13.96 11.30 1.84
C LEU A 415 -14.98 12.26 2.49
N CYS A 416 -14.99 13.53 2.10
CA CYS A 416 -15.98 14.51 2.54
C CYS A 416 -16.99 14.79 1.43
N TYR A 417 -18.29 14.86 1.75
CA TYR A 417 -19.33 14.99 0.73
C TYR A 417 -20.60 15.69 1.23
N ARG A 418 -21.42 16.15 0.28
CA ARG A 418 -22.80 16.63 0.52
C ARG A 418 -23.67 15.47 0.96
N LYS A 419 -24.08 15.46 2.23
CA LYS A 419 -24.78 14.34 2.86
C LYS A 419 -26.07 13.97 2.10
N ASP A 420 -26.93 14.95 1.87
CA ASP A 420 -28.27 14.70 1.31
C ASP A 420 -28.21 14.20 -0.13
N TRP A 421 -27.31 14.76 -0.94
CA TRP A 421 -27.10 14.30 -2.32
C TRP A 421 -26.65 12.83 -2.32
N VAL A 422 -25.68 12.48 -1.47
CA VAL A 422 -25.15 11.11 -1.40
C VAL A 422 -26.21 10.13 -0.92
N VAL A 423 -26.97 10.45 0.13
CA VAL A 423 -28.04 9.58 0.63
C VAL A 423 -29.12 9.36 -0.43
N GLN A 424 -29.46 10.38 -1.22
CA GLN A 424 -30.47 10.29 -2.27
C GLN A 424 -30.01 9.54 -3.52
N ASN A 425 -28.74 9.67 -3.92
CA ASN A 425 -28.25 9.16 -5.22
C ASN A 425 -27.44 7.87 -5.11
N LEU A 426 -26.77 7.65 -3.97
CA LEU A 426 -25.92 6.48 -3.71
C LEU A 426 -26.43 5.65 -2.53
N GLY A 427 -27.02 6.29 -1.53
CA GLY A 427 -27.39 5.62 -0.28
C GLY A 427 -26.17 5.41 0.64
N PHE A 428 -26.02 4.21 1.17
CA PHE A 428 -25.13 3.90 2.30
C PHE A 428 -23.86 3.13 1.88
N TYR A 429 -22.93 2.92 2.82
CA TYR A 429 -21.81 2.00 2.62
C TYR A 429 -22.30 0.55 2.63
N GLU A 430 -21.71 -0.33 1.82
CA GLU A 430 -21.95 -1.77 1.93
C GLU A 430 -21.42 -2.31 3.27
N THR A 431 -22.20 -3.18 3.93
CA THR A 431 -21.87 -3.77 5.24
C THR A 431 -20.94 -4.98 5.10
N VAL A 432 -19.74 -4.74 4.61
CA VAL A 432 -18.70 -5.77 4.45
C VAL A 432 -17.56 -5.60 5.47
N PRO A 433 -16.75 -6.62 5.76
CA PRO A 433 -15.67 -6.48 6.75
C PRO A 433 -14.52 -5.53 6.33
N PHE A 434 -14.34 -5.26 5.03
CA PHE A 434 -13.25 -4.43 4.50
C PHE A 434 -13.57 -3.89 3.09
N GLY A 435 -12.89 -2.80 2.71
CA GLY A 435 -12.87 -2.30 1.33
C GLY A 435 -14.10 -1.53 0.86
N ALA A 436 -15.13 -1.36 1.70
CA ALA A 436 -16.31 -0.59 1.32
C ALA A 436 -16.00 0.91 1.13
N ASP A 437 -14.92 1.43 1.71
CA ASP A 437 -14.39 2.77 1.41
C ASP A 437 -13.98 2.91 -0.07
N SER A 438 -13.28 1.90 -0.59
CA SER A 438 -12.82 1.80 -1.97
C SER A 438 -13.98 1.60 -2.94
N GLU A 439 -14.97 0.78 -2.54
CA GLU A 439 -16.23 0.59 -3.25
C GLU A 439 -16.99 1.91 -3.34
N PHE A 440 -17.27 2.55 -2.20
CA PHE A 440 -18.06 3.77 -2.11
C PHE A 440 -17.45 4.92 -2.92
N LEU A 441 -16.14 5.10 -2.84
CA LEU A 441 -15.44 6.10 -3.67
C LEU A 441 -15.53 5.76 -5.17
N SER A 442 -15.40 4.47 -5.53
CA SER A 442 -15.54 4.03 -6.92
C SER A 442 -16.96 4.30 -7.44
N ARG A 443 -17.97 4.08 -6.61
CA ARG A 443 -19.38 4.28 -6.92
C ARG A 443 -19.71 5.76 -7.06
N LEU A 444 -19.26 6.57 -6.11
CA LEU A 444 -19.38 8.02 -6.18
C LEU A 444 -18.73 8.59 -7.43
N ARG A 445 -17.51 8.17 -7.78
CA ARG A 445 -16.84 8.62 -9.02
C ARG A 445 -17.60 8.22 -10.28
N ALA A 446 -18.24 7.05 -10.28
CA ALA A 446 -19.04 6.61 -11.41
C ALA A 446 -20.31 7.45 -11.62
N VAL A 447 -20.92 7.96 -10.55
CA VAL A 447 -22.18 8.74 -10.60
C VAL A 447 -21.93 10.26 -10.67
N ALA A 448 -21.00 10.78 -9.87
CA ALA A 448 -20.72 12.22 -9.74
C ALA A 448 -19.64 12.72 -10.71
N GLY A 449 -18.84 11.84 -11.33
CA GLY A 449 -17.82 12.21 -12.29
C GLY A 449 -16.86 13.29 -11.77
N ASP A 450 -16.75 14.39 -12.51
CA ASP A 450 -15.83 15.51 -12.24
C ASP A 450 -16.25 16.36 -11.02
N SER A 451 -17.44 16.14 -10.44
CA SER A 451 -17.87 16.78 -9.19
C SER A 451 -17.14 16.24 -7.94
N VAL A 452 -16.24 15.27 -8.09
CA VAL A 452 -15.34 14.80 -7.03
C VAL A 452 -14.00 15.52 -7.12
N VAL A 453 -13.82 16.53 -6.27
CA VAL A 453 -12.62 17.37 -6.26
C VAL A 453 -11.50 16.70 -5.47
N ARG A 454 -10.29 16.70 -6.02
CA ARG A 454 -9.11 16.16 -5.35
C ARG A 454 -8.24 17.25 -4.77
N ILE A 455 -7.88 17.10 -3.50
CA ILE A 455 -6.91 17.94 -2.79
C ILE A 455 -5.58 17.17 -2.70
N SER A 456 -4.50 17.83 -3.09
CA SER A 456 -3.15 17.21 -3.14
C SER A 456 -2.49 17.07 -1.76
N LYS A 457 -2.99 17.76 -0.74
CA LYS A 457 -2.38 17.83 0.59
C LYS A 457 -2.64 16.54 1.41
N PRO A 458 -1.63 16.04 2.16
CA PRO A 458 -1.84 14.96 3.11
C PRO A 458 -2.49 15.49 4.40
N LEU A 459 -3.81 15.49 4.45
CA LEU A 459 -4.59 16.06 5.56
C LEU A 459 -4.81 15.09 6.72
N LEU A 460 -4.45 13.81 6.55
CA LEU A 460 -4.60 12.76 7.55
C LEU A 460 -3.27 12.05 7.77
N PHE A 461 -2.91 11.82 9.03
CA PHE A 461 -1.76 11.00 9.40
C PHE A 461 -2.27 9.72 10.03
N ALA A 462 -2.27 8.67 9.23
CA ALA A 462 -2.84 7.39 9.58
C ALA A 462 -1.81 6.51 10.30
N ASP A 463 -2.25 5.79 11.33
CA ASP A 463 -1.38 4.82 11.97
C ASP A 463 -1.01 3.69 10.99
N TRP A 464 0.15 3.10 11.23
CA TRP A 464 0.56 1.88 10.58
C TRP A 464 0.99 0.86 11.62
N SER A 465 0.04 0.01 11.99
CA SER A 465 0.29 -1.17 12.81
C SER A 465 0.05 -2.45 12.01
N LYS A 466 0.81 -3.52 12.33
CA LYS A 466 0.61 -4.86 11.75
C LYS A 466 -0.75 -5.47 12.10
N SER A 467 -1.38 -5.00 13.17
CA SER A 467 -2.71 -5.39 13.62
C SER A 467 -3.85 -4.69 12.85
N SER A 468 -3.56 -3.67 12.04
CA SER A 468 -4.58 -3.00 11.22
C SER A 468 -5.20 -3.94 10.18
N LEU A 469 -6.48 -3.74 9.86
CA LEU A 469 -7.18 -4.51 8.81
C LEU A 469 -6.51 -4.39 7.43
N THR A 470 -5.83 -3.26 7.18
CA THR A 470 -5.06 -3.00 5.95
C THR A 470 -3.68 -3.65 5.97
N GLY A 471 -3.09 -3.87 7.15
CA GLY A 471 -1.84 -4.61 7.35
C GLY A 471 -1.99 -6.13 7.45
N SER A 472 -3.21 -6.62 7.70
CA SER A 472 -3.51 -8.05 7.75
C SER A 472 -3.30 -8.74 6.39
N LEU A 473 -2.60 -9.87 6.41
CA LEU A 473 -2.38 -10.71 5.22
C LEU A 473 -3.67 -11.29 4.64
N ARG A 474 -4.72 -11.42 5.45
CA ARG A 474 -6.00 -12.02 5.04
C ARG A 474 -6.91 -11.05 4.31
N THR A 475 -6.80 -9.76 4.61
CA THR A 475 -7.78 -8.73 4.20
C THR A 475 -7.16 -7.45 3.65
N GLY A 476 -5.84 -7.31 3.74
CA GLY A 476 -5.11 -6.08 3.50
C GLY A 476 -4.50 -5.96 2.09
N ILE A 477 -3.60 -4.99 1.97
CA ILE A 477 -2.81 -4.72 0.76
C ILE A 477 -1.35 -4.55 1.19
N THR A 478 -0.48 -5.44 0.70
CA THR A 478 0.96 -5.43 1.02
C THR A 478 1.64 -4.18 0.48
N ASP A 479 2.87 -3.90 0.93
CA ASP A 479 3.68 -2.75 0.47
C ASP A 479 3.87 -2.69 -1.04
N GLY A 480 4.14 -3.85 -1.64
CA GLY A 480 4.26 -4.00 -3.09
C GLY A 480 2.96 -3.67 -3.81
N GLY A 481 1.81 -3.80 -3.14
CA GLY A 481 0.48 -3.60 -3.70
C GLY A 481 -0.23 -4.92 -4.00
N THR A 482 0.18 -6.01 -3.35
CA THR A 482 -0.46 -7.32 -3.46
C THR A 482 -1.70 -7.31 -2.58
N MET A 483 -2.85 -7.57 -3.17
CA MET A 483 -4.16 -7.45 -2.53
C MET A 483 -4.64 -8.84 -2.12
N ALA A 484 -5.05 -9.02 -0.87
CA ALA A 484 -5.55 -10.32 -0.41
C ALA A 484 -6.70 -10.84 -1.29
N ALA A 485 -6.75 -12.15 -1.53
CA ALA A 485 -7.69 -12.77 -2.48
C ALA A 485 -9.16 -12.39 -2.22
N ALA A 486 -9.57 -12.32 -0.94
CA ALA A 486 -10.93 -11.89 -0.57
C ALA A 486 -11.23 -10.43 -0.99
N ARG A 487 -10.23 -9.53 -0.93
CA ARG A 487 -10.36 -8.15 -1.39
C ARG A 487 -10.34 -8.05 -2.92
N CYS A 488 -9.59 -8.91 -3.62
CA CYS A 488 -9.67 -9.04 -5.09
C CYS A 488 -11.09 -9.45 -5.52
N LYS A 489 -11.63 -10.51 -4.92
CA LYS A 489 -13.01 -10.98 -5.18
C LYS A 489 -14.04 -9.88 -4.98
N TYR A 490 -14.02 -9.24 -3.81
CA TYR A 490 -14.93 -8.15 -3.51
C TYR A 490 -14.80 -7.00 -4.52
N ARG A 491 -13.57 -6.62 -4.87
CA ARG A 491 -13.29 -5.58 -5.87
C ARG A 491 -13.84 -5.91 -7.25
N THR A 492 -13.70 -7.16 -7.67
CA THR A 492 -14.22 -7.63 -8.95
C THR A 492 -15.74 -7.63 -8.95
N MET A 493 -16.37 -8.08 -7.86
CA MET A 493 -17.83 -8.08 -7.70
C MET A 493 -18.43 -6.67 -7.78
N TYR A 494 -17.93 -5.71 -6.98
CA TYR A 494 -18.51 -4.37 -7.00
C TYR A 494 -18.26 -3.65 -8.33
N ARG A 495 -17.12 -3.89 -8.98
CA ARG A 495 -16.84 -3.33 -10.33
C ARG A 495 -17.81 -3.85 -11.37
N ALA A 496 -18.16 -5.13 -11.32
CA ALA A 496 -19.16 -5.71 -12.21
C ALA A 496 -20.53 -5.07 -11.97
N ARG A 497 -20.94 -4.87 -10.71
CA ARG A 497 -22.17 -4.15 -10.35
C ARG A 497 -22.18 -2.72 -10.89
N HIS A 498 -21.09 -1.98 -10.68
CA HIS A 498 -20.95 -0.61 -11.18
C HIS A 498 -21.01 -0.53 -12.71
N ALA A 499 -20.36 -1.48 -13.41
CA ALA A 499 -20.44 -1.56 -14.86
C ALA A 499 -21.87 -1.86 -15.37
N ALA A 500 -22.69 -2.54 -14.56
CA ALA A 500 -24.10 -2.79 -14.82
C ALA A 500 -25.03 -1.64 -14.38
N GLY A 501 -24.50 -0.51 -13.90
CA GLY A 501 -25.28 0.64 -13.46
C GLY A 501 -25.90 0.51 -12.07
N GLN A 502 -25.48 -0.48 -11.28
CA GLN A 502 -26.00 -0.72 -9.92
C GLN A 502 -25.19 0.10 -8.92
N PHE A 503 -25.70 1.28 -8.55
CA PHE A 503 -24.99 2.25 -7.70
C PHE A 503 -25.70 2.61 -6.39
N PHE A 504 -26.90 2.09 -6.14
CA PHE A 504 -27.66 2.45 -4.95
C PHE A 504 -27.59 1.33 -3.91
N VAL A 505 -27.29 1.68 -2.66
CA VAL A 505 -27.29 0.76 -1.51
C VAL A 505 -28.32 1.26 -0.51
N ALA A 506 -29.39 0.50 -0.33
CA ALA A 506 -30.53 0.93 0.49
C ALA A 506 -30.20 0.88 2.00
N ALA A 507 -30.94 1.66 2.80
CA ALA A 507 -30.75 1.70 4.25
C ALA A 507 -30.96 0.34 4.95
N GLY A 508 -31.90 -0.49 4.45
CA GLY A 508 -32.17 -1.82 5.00
C GLY A 508 -31.02 -2.82 4.76
N GLU A 509 -30.43 -2.78 3.57
CA GLU A 509 -29.23 -3.57 3.21
C GLU A 509 -28.00 -3.14 4.04
N ALA A 510 -28.02 -1.91 4.56
CA ALA A 510 -26.97 -1.33 5.39
C ALA A 510 -27.11 -1.62 6.90
N GLN A 511 -28.23 -2.21 7.33
CA GLN A 511 -28.52 -2.56 8.73
C GLN A 511 -28.44 -4.07 9.01
N GLU A 512 -28.63 -4.92 8.01
CA GLU A 512 -28.34 -6.38 8.04
C GLU A 512 -26.84 -6.68 7.94
#